data_AF-A0A7V4JHN9-F1
#
_entry.id   AF-A0A7V4JHN9-F1
#
_cell.length_a   1.000
_cell.length_b   1.000
_cell.length_c   1.000
_cell.angle_alpha   90.00
_cell.angle_beta   90.00
_cell.angle_gamma   90.00
#
_symmetry.space_group_name_H-M   'P 1'
#
loop_
_entity.id
_entity.type
_entity.pdbx_description
1 polymer ?
#
loop_
_entity_poly.entity_id
_entity_poly.type
_entity_poly.pdbx_seq_one_letter_code
_entity_poly.pdbx_strand_id
1 'polypeptide(L)'
;MVRQSLVIFLLLALCAVLLPPATALQLGAPQATSRLFAVYVASDDSGQMLVTSSPDGVNWSPDVVIPHTTHMPVSAALFRNRIYVGYVASDGSGQLLITSSPDGVHWSPDTV
;
A
#
# COMPACT_ATOMS: atom_id res chain seq x y z
N MET A 1 -0.98 9.47 30.16
CA MET A 1 -1.06 10.77 29.46
C MET A 1 -0.31 10.59 28.14
N VAL A 2 -1.07 10.45 27.05
CA VAL A 2 -0.62 9.96 25.74
C VAL A 2 0.11 11.09 25.00
N ARG A 3 1.39 10.89 24.64
CA ARG A 3 2.09 11.74 23.67
C ARG A 3 1.94 11.11 22.29
N GLN A 4 0.81 11.43 21.65
CA GLN A 4 0.58 11.21 20.23
C GLN A 4 0.85 12.50 19.46
N SER A 5 1.27 12.33 18.21
CA SER A 5 1.04 13.23 17.07
C SER A 5 2.02 14.38 16.84
N LEU A 6 2.82 14.23 15.78
CA LEU A 6 2.94 15.30 14.78
C LEU A 6 3.34 14.81 13.36
N VAL A 7 3.93 13.62 13.22
CA VAL A 7 4.50 13.18 11.92
C VAL A 7 3.47 12.54 10.96
N ILE A 8 2.35 12.02 11.47
CA ILE A 8 1.32 11.35 10.64
C ILE A 8 0.44 12.35 9.86
N PHE A 9 0.35 13.61 10.27
CA PHE A 9 -0.53 14.59 9.61
C PHE A 9 -0.01 15.12 8.26
N LEU A 10 1.29 14.97 7.95
CA LEU A 10 1.84 15.55 6.72
C LEU A 10 1.60 14.68 5.48
N LEU A 11 1.33 13.37 5.61
CA LEU A 11 1.08 12.49 4.46
C LEU A 11 -0.40 12.46 4.02
N LEU A 12 -1.33 12.92 4.85
CA LEU A 12 -2.77 12.95 4.54
C LEU A 12 -3.21 14.20 3.75
N ALA A 13 -2.37 15.24 3.68
CA ALA A 13 -2.76 16.53 3.10
C ALA A 13 -2.60 16.64 1.56
N LEU A 14 -1.92 15.70 0.90
CA LEU A 14 -1.71 15.78 -0.56
C LEU A 14 -2.68 14.93 -1.41
N CYS A 15 -3.60 14.18 -0.78
CA CYS A 15 -4.59 13.37 -1.50
C CYS A 15 -5.91 14.14 -1.80
N ALA A 16 -6.13 15.30 -1.18
CA ALA A 16 -7.44 15.97 -1.19
C ALA A 16 -7.66 17.01 -2.31
N VAL A 17 -6.67 17.30 -3.17
CA VAL A 17 -6.77 18.40 -4.15
C VAL A 17 -7.09 17.95 -5.58
N LEU A 18 -7.22 16.64 -5.83
CA LEU A 18 -7.52 16.10 -7.17
C LEU A 18 -8.83 15.31 -7.29
N LEU A 19 -9.62 15.22 -6.21
CA LEU A 19 -10.94 14.60 -6.29
C LEU A 19 -11.95 15.66 -6.75
N PRO A 20 -12.61 15.50 -7.91
CA PRO A 20 -13.77 16.33 -8.25
C PRO A 20 -14.82 16.20 -7.13
N PRO A 21 -15.59 17.28 -6.86
CA PRO A 21 -16.57 17.29 -5.79
C PRO A 21 -17.51 16.10 -5.97
N ALA A 22 -17.61 15.28 -4.91
CA ALA A 22 -18.45 14.10 -4.79
C ALA A 22 -19.64 14.10 -5.77
N THR A 23 -19.44 13.56 -6.97
CA THR A 23 -20.50 13.42 -7.95
C THR A 23 -21.37 12.28 -7.47
N ALA A 24 -22.54 12.66 -6.94
CA ALA A 24 -23.82 11.97 -6.94
C ALA A 24 -23.81 10.43 -6.85
N LEU A 25 -24.62 9.92 -5.90
CA LEU A 25 -25.17 8.57 -5.87
C LEU A 25 -25.82 8.20 -7.22
N GLN A 26 -25.03 7.75 -8.18
CA GLN A 26 -25.54 7.20 -9.43
C GLN A 26 -25.93 5.75 -9.16
N LEU A 27 -27.18 5.56 -8.71
CA LEU A 27 -27.89 4.28 -8.78
C LEU A 27 -27.76 3.74 -10.20
N GLY A 28 -26.88 2.75 -10.41
CA GLY A 28 -26.78 1.98 -11.66
C GLY A 28 -25.43 1.97 -12.38
N ALA A 29 -24.42 2.73 -11.97
CA ALA A 29 -23.05 2.49 -12.45
C ALA A 29 -22.38 1.43 -11.56
N PRO A 30 -21.57 0.49 -12.09
CA PRO A 30 -20.71 -0.33 -11.24
C PRO A 30 -19.80 0.64 -10.48
N GLN A 31 -20.09 0.86 -9.20
CA GLN A 31 -19.24 1.62 -8.32
C GLN A 31 -17.90 0.90 -8.37
N ALA A 32 -16.85 1.55 -8.87
CA ALA A 32 -15.50 1.03 -8.76
C ALA A 32 -15.28 0.86 -7.25
N THR A 33 -15.41 -0.37 -6.76
CA THR A 33 -15.28 -0.70 -5.34
C THR A 33 -13.83 -0.37 -5.00
N SER A 34 -13.64 0.82 -4.45
CA SER A 34 -12.30 1.36 -4.19
C SER A 34 -11.73 0.56 -3.03
N ARG A 35 -10.94 -0.45 -3.38
CA ARG A 35 -10.31 -1.34 -2.42
C ARG A 35 -9.13 -0.63 -1.79
N LEU A 36 -9.06 -0.66 -0.46
CA LEU A 36 -7.89 -0.24 0.28
C LEU A 36 -6.86 -1.35 0.31
N PHE A 37 -5.59 -0.96 0.27
CA PHE A 37 -4.45 -1.84 0.46
C PHE A 37 -3.54 -1.23 1.53
N ALA A 38 -3.08 -2.06 2.46
CA ALA A 38 -2.02 -1.72 3.39
C ALA A 38 -0.83 -2.64 3.10
N VAL A 39 0.35 -2.04 2.97
CA VAL A 39 1.61 -2.74 2.73
C VAL A 39 2.57 -2.38 3.86
N TYR A 40 3.18 -3.38 4.47
CA TYR A 40 4.05 -3.21 5.63
C TYR A 40 5.08 -4.33 5.75
N VAL A 41 6.02 -4.15 6.67
CA VAL A 41 7.02 -5.16 7.03
C VAL A 41 6.55 -5.87 8.30
N ALA A 42 6.65 -7.20 8.33
CA ALA A 42 6.30 -8.03 9.47
C ALA A 42 7.12 -7.65 10.71
N SER A 43 6.49 -7.73 11.89
CA SER A 43 7.09 -7.35 13.18
C SER A 43 7.76 -8.52 13.89
N ASP A 44 8.48 -9.37 13.16
CA ASP A 44 9.05 -10.64 13.63
C ASP A 44 10.50 -10.87 13.18
N ASP A 45 11.24 -9.78 12.92
CA ASP A 45 12.63 -9.75 12.43
C ASP A 45 12.88 -10.42 11.06
N SER A 46 11.88 -11.05 10.45
CA SER A 46 12.02 -11.72 9.16
C SER A 46 12.30 -10.76 7.99
N GLY A 47 11.94 -9.49 8.15
CA GLY A 47 11.93 -8.51 7.06
C GLY A 47 10.89 -8.83 5.97
N GLN A 48 9.95 -9.74 6.24
CA GLN A 48 8.92 -10.13 5.28
C GLN A 48 8.00 -8.95 5.00
N MET A 49 7.78 -8.65 3.72
CA MET A 49 6.76 -7.67 3.32
C MET A 49 5.41 -8.36 3.18
N LEU A 50 4.37 -7.71 3.70
CA LEU A 50 3.01 -8.20 3.75
C LEU A 50 2.08 -7.18 3.12
N VAL A 51 1.01 -7.69 2.49
CA VAL A 51 -0.11 -6.89 2.02
C VAL A 51 -1.41 -7.44 2.59
N THR A 52 -2.28 -6.53 3.02
CA THR A 52 -3.68 -6.81 3.35
C THR A 52 -4.57 -5.81 2.64
N SER A 53 -5.85 -6.15 2.51
CA SER A 53 -6.81 -5.39 1.72
C SER A 53 -8.17 -5.33 2.38
N SER A 54 -8.92 -4.27 2.09
CA SER A 54 -10.27 -4.09 2.61
C SER A 54 -11.17 -3.41 1.59
N PRO A 55 -12.41 -3.89 1.38
CA PRO A 55 -13.39 -3.19 0.55
C PRO A 55 -14.07 -2.01 1.26
N ASP A 56 -14.00 -1.94 2.59
CA ASP A 56 -14.75 -1.00 3.42
C ASP A 56 -13.90 -0.24 4.46
N GLY A 57 -12.61 -0.58 4.57
CA GLY A 57 -11.69 -0.03 5.57
C GLY A 57 -11.89 -0.55 6.98
N VAL A 58 -12.83 -1.47 7.19
CA VAL A 58 -13.18 -2.03 8.50
C VAL A 58 -12.83 -3.52 8.56
N ASN A 59 -13.23 -4.27 7.55
CA ASN A 59 -12.97 -5.70 7.44
C ASN A 59 -11.77 -5.93 6.54
N TRP A 60 -10.68 -6.44 7.12
CA TRP A 60 -9.41 -6.66 6.43
C TRP A 60 -9.21 -8.14 6.12
N SER A 61 -8.63 -8.42 4.96
CA SER A 61 -8.25 -9.78 4.57
C SER A 61 -7.09 -10.30 5.41
N PRO A 62 -6.87 -11.62 5.47
CA PRO A 62 -5.60 -12.17 5.93
C PRO A 62 -4.42 -11.61 5.12
N ASP A 63 -3.24 -11.65 5.72
CA ASP A 63 -2.02 -11.17 5.11
C ASP A 63 -1.57 -12.08 3.97
N VAL A 64 -1.09 -11.44 2.90
CA VAL A 64 -0.45 -12.12 1.78
C VAL A 64 1.01 -11.69 1.73
N VAL A 65 1.89 -12.66 1.54
CA VAL A 65 3.33 -12.42 1.43
C VAL A 65 3.65 -11.78 0.08
N ILE A 66 4.35 -10.66 0.12
CA ILE A 66 5.05 -10.12 -1.04
C ILE A 66 6.39 -10.86 -1.12
N PRO A 67 6.77 -11.46 -2.26
CA PRO A 67 7.92 -12.37 -2.35
C PRO A 67 9.28 -11.66 -2.36
N HIS A 68 9.43 -10.60 -1.56
CA HIS A 68 10.65 -9.82 -1.38
C HIS A 68 10.76 -9.38 0.09
N THR A 69 11.97 -9.07 0.55
CA THR A 69 12.22 -8.70 1.95
C THR A 69 12.94 -7.37 2.07
N THR A 70 12.69 -6.69 3.18
CA THR A 70 13.40 -5.47 3.58
C THR A 70 13.36 -5.30 5.09
N HIS A 71 14.40 -4.68 5.64
CA HIS A 71 14.43 -4.25 7.04
C HIS A 71 14.18 -2.74 7.18
N MET A 72 13.78 -2.09 6.09
CA MET A 72 13.50 -0.65 6.02
C MET A 72 12.00 -0.40 5.81
N PRO A 73 11.48 0.78 6.17
CA PRO A 73 10.12 1.16 5.83
C PRO A 73 9.85 1.09 4.32
N VAL A 74 8.65 0.66 3.97
CA VAL A 74 8.17 0.52 2.58
C VAL A 74 7.23 1.66 2.21
N SER A 75 7.10 1.92 0.91
CA SER A 75 6.12 2.86 0.36
C SER A 75 5.25 2.17 -0.69
N ALA A 76 3.99 2.57 -0.80
CA ALA A 76 3.07 2.00 -1.77
C ALA A 76 2.22 3.06 -2.46
N ALA A 77 1.89 2.82 -3.73
CA ALA A 77 1.02 3.69 -4.53
C ALA A 77 0.12 2.87 -5.45
N LEU A 78 -1.09 3.38 -5.70
CA LEU A 78 -1.97 2.85 -6.73
C LEU A 78 -1.78 3.64 -8.02
N PHE A 79 -1.44 2.96 -9.11
CA PHE A 79 -1.28 3.58 -10.42
C PHE A 79 -1.77 2.63 -11.52
N ARG A 80 -2.63 3.11 -12.42
CA ARG A 80 -3.18 2.30 -13.54
C ARG A 80 -3.69 0.92 -13.10
N ASN A 81 -4.52 0.91 -12.05
CA ASN A 81 -5.15 -0.30 -11.52
C ASN A 81 -4.17 -1.37 -10.99
N ARG A 82 -2.98 -0.95 -10.56
CA ARG A 82 -1.94 -1.79 -9.93
C ARG A 82 -1.45 -1.16 -8.64
N ILE A 83 -1.04 -2.00 -7.71
CA ILE A 83 -0.27 -1.66 -6.52
C ILE A 83 1.20 -1.64 -6.94
N TYR A 84 1.91 -0.57 -6.62
CA TYR A 84 3.36 -0.49 -6.71
C TYR A 84 3.92 -0.36 -5.30
N VAL A 85 4.99 -1.10 -5.01
CA VAL A 85 5.68 -1.08 -3.72
C VAL A 85 7.14 -0.73 -3.98
N GLY A 86 7.59 0.38 -3.40
CA GLY A 86 8.97 0.81 -3.40
C GLY A 86 9.62 0.47 -2.06
N TYR A 87 10.78 -0.20 -2.10
CA TYR A 87 11.50 -0.67 -0.92
C TYR A 87 13.01 -0.73 -1.15
N VAL A 88 13.79 -0.74 -0.06
CA VAL A 88 15.25 -0.89 -0.14
C VAL A 88 15.62 -2.37 -0.01
N ALA A 89 16.47 -2.87 -0.90
CA ALA A 89 16.92 -4.26 -0.92
C ALA A 89 17.57 -4.68 0.42
N SER A 90 17.24 -5.89 0.88
CA SER A 90 17.77 -6.49 2.11
C SER A 90 19.17 -7.10 1.94
N ASP A 91 19.70 -7.17 0.73
CA ASP A 91 21.00 -7.77 0.38
C ASP A 91 22.23 -6.90 0.69
N GLY A 92 22.01 -5.73 1.31
CA GLY A 92 23.07 -4.78 1.66
C GLY A 92 23.52 -3.87 0.51
N SER A 93 22.95 -4.00 -0.70
CA SER A 93 23.26 -3.11 -1.82
C SER A 93 22.79 -1.67 -1.61
N GLY A 94 21.77 -1.48 -0.76
CA GLY A 94 21.10 -0.18 -0.59
C GLY A 94 20.28 0.23 -1.81
N GLN A 95 20.02 -0.70 -2.75
CA GLN A 95 19.27 -0.40 -3.96
C GLN A 95 17.79 -0.16 -3.67
N LEU A 96 17.22 0.87 -4.27
CA LEU A 96 15.78 1.07 -4.31
C LEU A 96 15.19 0.16 -5.39
N LEU A 97 14.26 -0.70 -5.02
CA LEU A 97 13.57 -1.65 -5.87
C LEU A 97 12.06 -1.36 -5.89
N ILE A 98 11.44 -1.70 -7.01
CA ILE A 98 10.01 -1.53 -7.24
C ILE A 98 9.43 -2.86 -7.72
N THR A 99 8.46 -3.39 -6.97
CA THR A 99 7.60 -4.51 -7.40
C THR A 99 6.15 -4.04 -7.54
N SER A 100 5.34 -4.78 -8.29
CA SER A 100 3.96 -4.40 -8.54
C SER A 100 3.01 -5.59 -8.67
N SER A 101 1.74 -5.37 -8.35
CA SER A 101 0.70 -6.39 -8.40
C SER A 101 -0.63 -5.82 -8.90
N PRO A 102 -1.39 -6.55 -9.75
CA PRO A 102 -2.74 -6.16 -10.13
C PRO A 102 -3.80 -6.48 -9.06
N ASP A 103 -3.52 -7.41 -8.14
CA ASP A 103 -4.50 -8.01 -7.24
C ASP A 103 -4.05 -8.10 -5.77
N GLY A 104 -2.79 -7.81 -5.47
CA GLY A 104 -2.18 -7.97 -4.15
C GLY A 104 -1.78 -9.42 -3.83
N VAL A 105 -1.81 -10.33 -4.81
CA VAL A 105 -1.46 -11.74 -4.64
C VAL A 105 -0.31 -12.13 -5.58
N HIS A 106 -0.40 -11.74 -6.84
CA HIS A 106 0.62 -12.03 -7.85
C HIS A 106 1.53 -10.82 -8.04
N TRP A 107 2.81 -10.96 -7.72
CA TRP A 107 3.79 -9.87 -7.74
C TRP A 107 4.77 -10.01 -8.92
N SER A 108 5.14 -8.89 -9.51
CA SER A 108 6.14 -8.83 -10.56
C SER A 108 7.55 -9.02 -9.99
N PRO A 109 8.53 -9.40 -10.82
CA PRO A 109 9.93 -9.20 -10.49
C PRO A 109 10.25 -7.74 -10.18
N ASP A 110 11.39 -7.52 -9.52
CA ASP A 110 11.86 -6.18 -9.20
C ASP A 110 12.29 -5.39 -10.44
N THR A 111 12.02 -4.10 -10.38
CA THR A 111 12.49 -3.07 -11.30
C THR A 111 13.19 -1.96 -10.51
N VAL A 112 13.98 -1.14 -11.19
CA VAL A 112 14.80 -0.05 -10.62
C VAL A 112 14.36 1.31 -11.12
#